data_AF-A0ABD0BFL8-F1
#
_entry.id   AF-A0ABD0BFL8-F1
#
_cell.length_a   1.000
_cell.length_b   1.000
_cell.length_c   1.000
_cell.angle_alpha   90.00
_cell.angle_beta   90.00
_cell.angle_gamma   90.00
#
_symmetry.space_group_name_H-M   'P 1'
#
loop_
_entity.id
_entity.type
_entity.pdbx_description
1 polymer ?
#
loop_
_entity_poly.entity_id
_entity_poly.type
_entity_poly.pdbx_seq_one_letter_code
_entity_poly.pdbx_strand_id
1 'polypeptide(L)'
;MINKDDFQQMALKNRFLLEQFTDFKEFFLSWTALLKKNGDSYLIENDGREGWLILYSENSNGGWDEVEKVVSHKFHKDDYVKQCELWLSRI
;
A
#
# COMPACT_ATOMS: atom_id res chain seq x y z
N MET A 1 -0.58 12.04 -5.73
CA MET A 1 0.30 11.40 -4.73
C MET A 1 -0.43 11.34 -3.40
N ILE A 2 -0.55 10.14 -2.84
CA ILE A 2 -1.13 9.92 -1.52
C ILE A 2 -0.20 10.55 -0.46
N ASN A 3 -0.75 11.20 0.58
CA ASN A 3 0.05 11.67 1.70
C ASN A 3 0.09 10.56 2.77
N LYS A 4 1.10 10.62 3.65
CA LYS A 4 1.19 9.69 4.77
C LYS A 4 -0.02 9.76 5.69
N ASP A 5 -0.55 10.97 5.95
CA ASP A 5 -1.63 11.17 6.92
C ASP A 5 -2.96 10.54 6.45
N ASP A 6 -3.36 10.73 5.19
CA ASP A 6 -4.59 10.11 4.65
C ASP A 6 -4.43 8.59 4.63
N PHE A 7 -3.24 8.09 4.29
CA PHE A 7 -2.95 6.65 4.35
C PHE A 7 -3.06 6.12 5.77
N GLN A 8 -2.49 6.82 6.75
CA GLN A 8 -2.53 6.43 8.15
C GLN A 8 -3.96 6.39 8.68
N GLN A 9 -4.80 7.38 8.34
CA GLN A 9 -6.21 7.38 8.74
C GLN A 9 -6.98 6.21 8.12
N MET A 10 -6.74 5.91 6.84
CA MET A 10 -7.35 4.77 6.14
C MET A 10 -6.91 3.42 6.73
N ALA A 11 -5.62 3.27 7.04
CA ALA A 11 -5.10 2.08 7.71
C ALA A 11 -5.73 1.88 9.10
N LEU A 12 -5.76 2.95 9.92
CA LEU A 12 -6.35 2.92 11.26
C LEU A 12 -7.84 2.55 11.23
N LYS A 13 -8.61 3.09 10.27
CA LYS A 13 -10.01 2.75 10.06
C LYS A 13 -10.22 1.25 9.82
N ASN A 14 -9.27 0.58 9.19
CA ASN A 14 -9.29 -0.86 8.90
C ASN A 14 -8.54 -1.71 9.96
N ARG A 15 -8.17 -1.09 11.09
CA ARG A 15 -7.45 -1.72 12.21
C ARG A 15 -6.03 -2.20 11.84
N PHE A 16 -5.39 -1.51 10.90
CA PHE A 16 -3.97 -1.67 10.62
C PHE A 16 -3.15 -0.59 11.32
N LEU A 17 -1.96 -0.97 11.77
CA LEU A 17 -0.91 -0.05 12.15
C LEU A 17 -0.04 0.24 10.93
N LEU A 18 0.13 1.51 10.56
CA LEU A 18 1.13 1.93 9.58
C LEU A 18 2.49 2.01 10.27
N GLU A 19 3.37 1.04 10.03
CA GLU A 19 4.72 1.00 10.61
C GLU A 19 5.68 1.93 9.87
N GLN A 20 5.63 1.90 8.54
CA GLN A 20 6.51 2.70 7.70
C GLN A 20 5.76 3.19 6.47
N PHE A 21 6.01 4.44 6.09
CA PHE A 21 5.60 4.99 4.80
C PHE A 21 6.81 5.68 4.19
N THR A 22 7.23 5.21 3.02
CA THR A 22 8.39 5.74 2.31
C THR A 22 7.93 6.35 1.01
N ASP A 23 8.19 7.64 0.84
CA ASP A 23 7.79 8.41 -0.35
C ASP A 23 9.03 8.68 -1.21
N PHE A 24 9.04 8.14 -2.42
CA PHE A 24 10.12 8.29 -3.39
C PHE A 24 9.73 9.32 -4.46
N LYS A 25 9.45 10.56 -4.03
CA LYS A 25 8.99 11.66 -4.91
C LYS A 25 9.87 11.87 -6.14
N GLU A 26 11.19 11.72 -5.99
CA GLU A 26 12.16 11.89 -7.06
C GLU A 26 12.14 10.73 -8.08
N PHE A 27 11.55 9.60 -7.71
CA PHE A 27 11.47 8.38 -8.53
C PHE A 27 10.03 8.13 -8.97
N PHE A 28 9.57 8.98 -9.90
CA PHE A 28 8.26 8.85 -10.54
C PHE A 28 7.07 8.88 -9.57
N LEU A 29 7.20 9.57 -8.43
CA LEU A 29 6.15 9.64 -7.39
C LEU A 29 5.79 8.27 -6.78
N SER A 30 6.73 7.31 -6.81
CA SER A 30 6.57 5.97 -6.24
C SER A 30 6.58 6.03 -4.71
N TRP A 31 5.97 5.04 -4.05
CA TRP A 31 5.93 4.97 -2.59
C TRP A 31 5.70 3.55 -2.11
N THR A 32 6.07 3.29 -0.86
CA THR A 32 5.78 2.03 -0.17
C THR A 32 5.16 2.28 1.20
N ALA A 33 4.31 1.35 1.65
CA ALA A 33 3.68 1.37 2.96
C ALA A 33 3.76 -0.01 3.61
N LEU A 34 4.42 -0.10 4.77
CA LEU A 34 4.48 -1.29 5.61
C LEU A 34 3.40 -1.20 6.69
N LEU A 35 2.56 -2.22 6.76
CA LEU A 35 1.38 -2.30 7.61
C LEU A 35 1.43 -3.54 8.48
N LYS A 36 0.89 -3.45 9.70
CA LYS A 36 0.68 -4.61 10.58
C LYS A 36 -0.75 -4.73 11.05
N LYS A 37 -1.22 -5.97 11.15
CA LYS A 37 -2.51 -6.33 11.75
C LYS A 37 -2.41 -7.71 12.37
N ASN A 38 -2.79 -7.82 13.65
CA ASN A 38 -2.84 -9.09 14.40
C ASN A 38 -1.56 -9.94 14.39
N GLY A 39 -0.39 -9.33 14.18
CA GLY A 39 0.89 -10.03 14.09
C GLY A 39 1.37 -10.30 12.66
N ASP A 40 0.50 -10.13 11.66
CA ASP A 40 0.84 -10.27 10.25
C ASP A 40 1.31 -8.95 9.66
N SER A 41 2.26 -9.01 8.72
CA SER A 41 2.82 -7.86 8.01
C SER A 41 2.36 -7.83 6.55
N TYR A 42 2.07 -6.62 6.05
CA TYR A 42 1.63 -6.37 4.68
C TYR A 42 2.42 -5.21 4.10
N LEU A 43 2.80 -5.32 2.83
CA LEU A 43 3.50 -4.27 2.10
C LEU A 43 2.63 -3.83 0.93
N ILE A 44 2.37 -2.54 0.81
CA ILE A 44 1.80 -1.95 -0.39
C ILE A 44 2.90 -1.17 -1.12
N GLU A 45 3.11 -1.49 -2.39
CA GLU A 45 4.08 -0.82 -3.25
C GLU A 45 3.36 -0.16 -4.42
N ASN A 46 3.66 1.11 -4.65
CA ASN A 46 3.29 1.83 -5.84
C ASN A 46 4.53 2.23 -6.62
N ASP A 47 4.50 1.94 -7.91
CA ASP A 47 5.40 2.54 -8.87
C ASP A 47 4.58 3.48 -9.76
N GLY A 48 4.94 4.75 -9.70
CA GLY A 48 4.23 5.81 -10.41
C GLY A 48 4.66 5.98 -11.87
N ARG A 49 5.63 5.21 -12.37
CA ARG A 49 6.01 5.18 -13.78
C ARG A 49 5.10 4.25 -14.57
N GLU A 50 5.07 2.98 -14.18
CA GLU A 50 4.28 1.96 -14.87
C GLU A 50 2.83 1.90 -14.31
N GLY A 51 2.53 2.70 -13.27
CA GLY A 51 1.19 2.87 -12.73
C GLY A 51 0.65 1.60 -12.08
N TRP A 52 1.53 0.80 -11.49
CA TRP A 52 1.16 -0.42 -10.77
C TRP A 52 1.09 -0.14 -9.27
N LEU A 53 0.16 -0.84 -8.65
CA LEU A 53 -0.04 -0.91 -7.21
C LEU A 53 -0.11 -2.39 -6.86
N ILE A 54 0.71 -2.83 -5.91
CA ILE A 54 0.73 -4.21 -5.42
C ILE A 54 0.52 -4.24 -3.92
N LEU A 55 -0.25 -5.23 -3.48
CA LEU A 55 -0.29 -5.71 -2.11
C LEU A 55 0.53 -7.01 -1.98
N TYR A 56 1.38 -7.06 -0.96
CA TYR A 56 2.10 -8.25 -0.53
C TYR A 56 1.72 -8.62 0.91
N SER A 57 1.87 -9.90 1.25
CA SER A 57 1.87 -10.41 2.62
C SER A 57 3.23 -11.02 2.95
N GLU A 58 3.69 -10.84 4.19
CA GLU A 58 4.92 -11.49 4.66
C GLU A 58 4.71 -13.01 4.75
N ASN A 59 5.66 -13.79 4.22
CA ASN A 59 5.62 -15.24 4.25
C ASN A 59 6.47 -15.80 5.40
N SER A 60 6.35 -17.11 5.67
CA SER A 60 7.02 -17.76 6.80
C SER A 60 8.55 -17.72 6.76
N ASN A 61 9.14 -17.38 5.61
CA ASN A 61 10.58 -17.30 5.41
C ASN A 61 11.10 -15.85 5.54
N GLY A 62 10.26 -14.89 5.94
CA GLY A 62 10.58 -13.47 5.98
C GLY A 62 10.66 -12.80 4.59
N GLY A 63 10.12 -13.47 3.57
CA GLY A 63 9.93 -12.91 2.23
C GLY A 63 8.53 -12.31 2.06
N TRP A 64 8.23 -11.88 0.84
CA TRP A 64 6.95 -11.26 0.48
C TRP A 64 6.29 -12.04 -0.66
N ASP A 65 5.04 -12.46 -0.46
CA ASP A 65 4.23 -13.07 -1.51
C ASP A 65 3.26 -12.03 -2.07
N GLU A 66 3.19 -11.92 -3.40
CA GLU A 66 2.23 -11.03 -4.08
C GLU A 66 0.80 -11.56 -3.84
N VAL A 67 -0.04 -10.71 -3.24
CA VAL A 67 -1.44 -11.04 -2.94
C VAL A 67 -2.35 -10.54 -4.05
N GLU A 68 -2.22 -9.28 -4.43
CA GLU A 68 -3.05 -8.65 -5.45
C GLU A 68 -2.30 -7.51 -6.13
N LYS A 69 -2.51 -7.35 -7.45
CA LYS A 69 -1.89 -6.31 -8.27
C LYS A 69 -2.94 -5.64 -9.15
N VAL A 70 -2.88 -4.31 -9.21
CA VAL A 70 -3.63 -3.51 -10.17
C VAL A 70 -2.64 -2.68 -10.99
N VAL A 71 -2.87 -2.61 -12.30
CA VAL A 71 -2.11 -1.76 -13.22
C VAL A 71 -3.06 -0.76 -13.84
N SER A 72 -2.85 0.53 -13.59
CA SER A 72 -3.66 1.59 -14.17
C SER A 72 -2.88 2.90 -14.24
N HIS A 73 -2.50 3.27 -15.47
CA HIS A 73 -1.90 4.59 -15.77
C HIS A 73 -2.85 5.77 -15.56
N LYS A 74 -4.12 5.51 -15.19
CA LYS A 74 -5.14 6.53 -14.96
C LYS A 74 -5.45 6.76 -13.48
N PHE A 75 -4.80 6.04 -12.55
CA PHE A 75 -5.07 6.24 -11.13
C PHE A 75 -4.69 7.65 -10.68
N HIS A 76 -5.70 8.38 -10.21
CA HIS A 76 -5.50 9.62 -9.47
C HIS A 76 -5.29 9.30 -7.98
N LYS A 77 -4.94 10.33 -7.19
CA LYS A 77 -4.68 10.18 -5.75
C LYS A 77 -5.78 9.38 -5.04
N ASP A 78 -7.04 9.71 -5.29
CA ASP A 78 -8.18 9.11 -4.59
C ASP A 78 -8.40 7.65 -5.01
N ASP A 79 -7.98 7.26 -6.21
CA ASP A 79 -8.08 5.88 -6.69
C ASP A 79 -7.08 4.98 -5.96
N TYR A 80 -5.86 5.46 -5.73
CA TYR A 80 -4.87 4.74 -4.89
C TYR A 80 -5.39 4.53 -3.46
N VAL A 81 -5.93 5.59 -2.83
CA VAL A 81 -6.50 5.49 -1.47
C VAL A 81 -7.63 4.45 -1.44
N LYS A 82 -8.60 4.56 -2.37
CA LYS A 82 -9.75 3.65 -2.43
C LYS A 82 -9.34 2.22 -2.69
N GLN A 83 -8.37 1.99 -3.58
CA GLN A 83 -7.87 0.65 -3.88
C GLN A 83 -7.18 0.03 -2.65
N CYS A 84 -6.34 0.80 -1.95
CA CYS A 84 -5.73 0.35 -0.70
C CYS A 84 -6.80 0.07 0.36
N GLU A 85 -7.77 0.97 0.55
CA GLU A 85 -8.87 0.77 1.50
C GLU A 85 -9.68 -0.48 1.18
N LEU A 86 -9.96 -0.74 -0.10
CA LEU A 86 -10.66 -1.93 -0.55
C LEU A 86 -9.92 -3.21 -0.17
N TRP A 87 -8.61 -3.26 -0.39
CA TRP A 87 -7.78 -4.40 0.02
C TRP A 87 -7.76 -4.58 1.53
N LEU A 88 -7.45 -3.51 2.28
CA LEU A 88 -7.37 -3.58 3.74
C LEU A 88 -8.72 -3.93 4.39
N SER A 89 -9.85 -3.61 3.76
CA SER A 89 -11.18 -3.99 4.27
C SER A 89 -11.51 -5.48 4.14
N ARG A 90 -10.78 -6.21 3.28
CA ARG A 90 -10.99 -7.64 3.00
C ARG A 90 -10.09 -8.56 3.82
N ILE A 91 -9.06 -7.99 4.44
CA ILE A 91 -8.12 -8.65 5.36
C ILE A 91 -8.64 -8.45 6.78
#